data_AF-L1JXS2-F1
#
_entry.id   AF-L1JXS2-F1
#
_cell.length_a   1.000
_cell.length_b   1.000
_cell.length_c   1.000
_cell.angle_alpha   90.00
_cell.angle_beta   90.00
_cell.angle_gamma   90.00
#
_symmetry.space_group_name_H-M   'P 1'
#
loop_
_entity.id
_entity.type
_entity.pdbx_description
1 polymer ?
#
loop_
_entity_poly.entity_id
_entity_poly.type
_entity_poly.pdbx_seq_one_letter_code
_entity_poly.pdbx_strand_id
1 'polypeptide(L)'
;MHLNSMADRSFNDIAQYPVFPWVIRDYDSDELDLESEETFRDLSRPIGALNEERLARLIDRYHTMEDPKYLYGTHYSTPAYVVYYLVRSAPQHALRVHGGKFDHADRAFASIKGTWEMCLTNSADVKELIPEFFQSQGDFLLNRLDLDLGVRHDGERLHDVQLPPWASSPKDFTRKNRQALESKYVSEHLHHWIDLIFGFKQQGENAKMSFNVFHPLSYEGAINLDDIRVESERIACLEQISEFGQIPKQLFASPHPKRRGPMLRSIPWRSDSDQESENSRT
;
A
#
# COMPACT_ATOMS: atom_id res chain seq x y z
N MET A 1 5.43 -4.28 8.91
CA MET A 1 6.36 -5.40 8.57
C MET A 1 5.93 -6.75 9.11
N HIS A 2 5.66 -6.91 10.41
CA HIS A 2 5.32 -8.23 10.98
C HIS A 2 4.17 -8.95 10.25
N LEU A 3 3.04 -8.26 9.99
CA LEU A 3 1.90 -8.84 9.26
C LEU A 3 2.27 -9.27 7.83
N ASN A 4 3.08 -8.47 7.11
CA ASN A 4 3.59 -8.86 5.79
C ASN A 4 4.36 -10.18 5.86
N SER A 5 5.28 -10.33 6.82
CA SER A 5 6.04 -11.57 6.99
C SER A 5 5.16 -12.76 7.36
N MET A 6 4.12 -12.57 8.18
CA MET A 6 3.17 -13.63 8.54
C MET A 6 2.28 -14.03 7.35
N ALA A 7 2.10 -13.13 6.39
CA ALA A 7 1.33 -13.35 5.16
C ALA A 7 2.23 -13.71 3.97
N ASP A 8 3.40 -14.31 4.25
CA ASP A 8 4.37 -14.84 3.29
C ASP A 8 4.96 -13.79 2.30
N ARG A 9 4.89 -12.49 2.65
CA ARG A 9 5.51 -11.42 1.86
C ARG A 9 6.98 -11.25 2.18
N SER A 10 7.82 -11.05 1.16
CA SER A 10 9.26 -10.88 1.35
C SER A 10 9.90 -9.98 0.30
N PHE A 11 11.07 -9.42 0.62
CA PHE A 11 11.88 -8.66 -0.33
C PHE A 11 12.57 -9.54 -1.39
N ASN A 12 12.58 -10.86 -1.20
CA ASN A 12 13.24 -11.81 -2.10
C ASN A 12 12.36 -12.17 -3.31
N ASP A 13 11.05 -11.92 -3.22
CA ASP A 13 10.08 -12.17 -4.28
C ASP A 13 9.31 -10.87 -4.59
N ILE A 14 9.53 -10.33 -5.78
CA ILE A 14 8.91 -9.08 -6.24
C ILE A 14 7.41 -9.27 -6.50
N ALA A 15 6.94 -10.48 -6.82
CA ALA A 15 5.52 -10.77 -6.98
C ALA A 15 4.77 -10.79 -5.62
N GLN A 16 5.51 -11.04 -4.54
CA GLN A 16 4.99 -11.08 -3.17
C GLN A 16 5.71 -10.06 -2.27
N TYR A 17 5.98 -8.88 -2.82
CA TYR A 17 6.65 -7.82 -2.09
C TYR A 17 5.80 -7.32 -0.91
N PRO A 18 6.40 -6.84 0.20
CA PRO A 18 5.65 -6.28 1.31
C PRO A 18 4.82 -5.05 0.88
N VAL A 19 3.61 -4.94 1.43
CA VAL A 19 2.65 -3.88 1.11
C VAL A 19 2.46 -2.95 2.30
N PHE A 20 2.42 -1.65 2.05
CA PHE A 20 2.14 -0.59 3.02
C PHE A 20 1.04 0.34 2.51
N PRO A 21 0.24 0.96 3.39
CA PRO A 21 -0.81 1.87 2.96
C PRO A 21 -0.21 3.16 2.41
N TRP A 22 -0.88 3.76 1.43
CA TRP A 22 -0.88 5.23 1.33
C TRP A 22 -1.45 5.83 2.62
N VAL A 23 -0.71 6.72 3.26
CA VAL A 23 -1.11 7.37 4.52
C VAL A 23 -1.50 8.82 4.29
N ILE A 24 -0.64 9.59 3.63
CA ILE A 24 -0.87 11.01 3.33
C ILE A 24 -1.67 11.11 2.03
N ARG A 25 -2.62 12.04 1.98
CA ARG A 25 -3.34 12.44 0.76
C ARG A 25 -3.04 13.87 0.30
N ASP A 26 -2.45 14.70 1.16
CA ASP A 26 -2.02 16.06 0.81
C ASP A 26 -0.61 16.05 0.21
N TYR A 27 -0.54 16.29 -1.10
CA TYR A 27 0.72 16.46 -1.85
C TYR A 27 0.78 17.83 -2.54
N ASP A 28 -0.06 18.77 -2.10
CA ASP A 28 -0.27 20.09 -2.70
C ASP A 28 0.19 21.23 -1.80
N SER A 29 -0.04 21.12 -0.49
CA SER A 29 0.31 22.16 0.47
C SER A 29 1.83 22.37 0.60
N ASP A 30 2.22 23.61 0.89
CA ASP A 30 3.61 23.98 1.22
C ASP A 30 4.07 23.40 2.58
N GLU A 31 3.13 23.13 3.49
CA GLU A 31 3.39 22.52 4.79
C GLU A 31 2.50 21.30 5.02
N LEU A 32 3.04 20.29 5.68
CA LEU A 32 2.32 19.06 6.02
C LEU A 32 1.82 19.13 7.47
N ASP A 33 0.51 19.36 7.64
CA ASP A 33 -0.13 19.40 8.95
C ASP A 33 -0.61 18.00 9.38
N LEU A 34 0.11 17.36 10.30
CA LEU A 34 -0.23 16.04 10.82
C LEU A 34 -1.31 16.05 11.91
N GLU A 35 -1.77 17.22 12.34
CA GLU A 35 -2.90 17.37 13.27
C GLU A 35 -4.25 17.47 12.53
N SER A 36 -4.23 17.80 11.24
CA SER A 36 -5.41 17.84 10.39
C SER A 36 -5.77 16.44 9.87
N GLU A 37 -7.02 16.02 10.09
CA GLU A 37 -7.54 14.76 9.54
C GLU A 37 -7.56 14.76 8.01
N GLU A 38 -7.70 15.92 7.36
CA GLU A 38 -7.71 16.06 5.90
C GLU A 38 -6.38 15.69 5.24
N THR A 39 -5.28 15.68 6.00
CA THR A 39 -3.96 15.25 5.54
C THR A 39 -3.92 13.74 5.28
N PHE A 40 -4.77 12.98 5.96
CA PHE A 40 -4.73 11.53 5.95
C PHE A 40 -5.75 10.93 4.97
N ARG A 41 -5.33 9.86 4.31
CA ARG A 41 -6.25 8.98 3.58
C ARG A 41 -7.16 8.27 4.58
N ASP A 42 -8.42 8.09 4.20
CA ASP A 42 -9.31 7.11 4.84
C ASP A 42 -8.77 5.67 4.70
N LEU A 43 -8.24 5.15 5.80
CA LEU A 43 -7.67 3.80 5.90
C LEU A 43 -8.74 2.69 5.96
N SER A 44 -10.02 3.04 6.06
CA SER A 44 -11.12 2.07 6.06
C SER A 44 -11.57 1.65 4.66
N ARG A 45 -11.09 2.35 3.62
CA ARG A 45 -11.44 2.12 2.21
C ARG A 45 -10.21 1.69 1.39
N PRO A 46 -10.35 0.73 0.45
CA PRO A 46 -9.29 0.42 -0.51
C PRO A 46 -9.07 1.60 -1.48
N ILE A 47 -7.90 1.65 -2.14
CA ILE A 47 -7.53 2.75 -3.07
C ILE A 47 -8.67 3.00 -4.07
N GLY A 48 -9.13 1.92 -4.71
CA GLY A 48 -10.17 1.95 -5.74
C GLY A 48 -11.47 2.60 -5.30
N ALA A 49 -11.75 2.63 -3.99
CA ALA A 49 -12.96 3.20 -3.41
C ALA A 49 -12.80 4.65 -2.93
N LEU A 50 -11.62 5.25 -2.93
CA LEU A 50 -11.41 6.60 -2.39
C LEU A 50 -12.07 7.71 -3.24
N ASN A 51 -12.15 7.52 -4.55
CA ASN A 51 -12.84 8.43 -5.46
C ASN A 51 -14.24 7.88 -5.77
N GLU A 52 -15.27 8.62 -5.38
CA GLU A 52 -16.67 8.17 -5.47
C GLU A 52 -17.15 8.01 -6.92
N GLU A 53 -16.76 8.93 -7.81
CA GLU A 53 -17.15 8.90 -9.21
C GLU A 53 -16.53 7.68 -9.92
N ARG A 54 -15.26 7.38 -9.63
CA ARG A 54 -14.60 6.17 -10.11
C ARG A 54 -15.27 4.92 -9.54
N LEU A 55 -15.55 4.91 -8.24
CA LEU A 55 -16.18 3.77 -7.58
C LEU A 55 -17.54 3.44 -8.20
N ALA A 56 -18.36 4.45 -8.49
CA ALA A 56 -19.64 4.27 -9.16
C ALA A 56 -19.48 3.52 -10.50
N ARG A 57 -18.53 3.95 -11.35
CA ARG A 57 -18.23 3.26 -12.62
C ARG A 57 -17.78 1.82 -12.43
N LEU A 58 -16.98 1.55 -11.40
CA LEU A 58 -16.53 0.20 -11.08
C LEU A 58 -17.69 -0.70 -10.64
N ILE A 59 -18.62 -0.17 -9.85
CA ILE A 59 -19.83 -0.85 -9.42
C ILE A 59 -20.76 -1.15 -10.61
N ASP A 60 -20.96 -0.20 -11.53
CA ASP A 60 -21.76 -0.42 -12.74
C ASP A 60 -21.19 -1.56 -13.59
N ARG A 61 -19.86 -1.57 -13.78
CA ARG A 61 -19.16 -2.67 -14.44
C ARG A 61 -19.35 -4.00 -13.69
N TYR A 62 -19.20 -3.99 -12.37
CA TYR A 62 -19.38 -5.18 -11.53
C TYR A 62 -20.79 -5.79 -11.67
N HIS A 63 -21.83 -4.96 -11.74
CA HIS A 63 -23.21 -5.43 -11.90
C HIS A 63 -23.47 -6.06 -13.28
N THR A 64 -22.84 -5.56 -14.34
CA THR A 64 -22.99 -6.03 -15.72
C THR A 64 -22.06 -7.19 -16.09
N MET A 65 -21.02 -7.43 -15.30
CA MET A 65 -20.06 -8.53 -15.49
C MET A 65 -20.69 -9.90 -15.19
N GLU A 66 -20.33 -10.92 -15.97
CA GLU A 66 -20.65 -12.32 -15.68
C GLU A 66 -19.81 -12.86 -14.51
N ASP A 67 -20.31 -13.88 -13.80
CA ASP A 67 -19.54 -14.49 -12.74
C ASP A 67 -18.31 -15.24 -13.30
N PRO A 68 -17.16 -15.23 -12.61
CA PRO A 68 -16.92 -14.58 -11.30
C PRO A 68 -16.68 -13.05 -11.38
N LYS A 69 -17.49 -12.29 -10.63
CA LYS A 69 -17.41 -10.81 -10.60
C LYS A 69 -16.26 -10.29 -9.75
N TYR A 70 -15.65 -9.19 -10.19
CA TYR A 70 -14.60 -8.46 -9.45
C TYR A 70 -14.65 -6.95 -9.71
N LEU A 71 -14.17 -6.15 -8.74
CA LEU A 71 -14.06 -4.70 -8.88
C LEU A 71 -12.73 -4.29 -9.51
N TYR A 72 -11.65 -5.00 -9.20
CA TYR A 72 -10.29 -4.65 -9.63
C TYR A 72 -9.64 -5.80 -10.41
N GLY A 73 -9.32 -5.54 -11.68
CA GLY A 73 -8.61 -6.51 -12.54
C GLY A 73 -7.09 -6.54 -12.27
N THR A 74 -6.58 -5.56 -11.54
CA THR A 74 -5.18 -5.46 -11.13
C THR A 74 -5.11 -5.37 -9.61
N HIS A 75 -4.16 -6.05 -9.02
CA HIS A 75 -3.93 -6.07 -7.57
C HIS A 75 -3.17 -4.81 -7.11
N TYR A 76 -3.32 -4.41 -5.84
CA TYR A 76 -2.62 -3.23 -5.28
C TYR A 76 -1.10 -3.41 -5.11
N SER A 77 -0.59 -4.62 -5.31
CA SER A 77 0.83 -4.96 -5.23
C SER A 77 1.15 -5.97 -6.33
N THR A 78 1.92 -5.53 -7.33
CA THR A 78 2.34 -6.32 -8.48
C THR A 78 3.84 -6.12 -8.70
N PRO A 79 4.51 -7.04 -9.42
CA PRO A 79 5.88 -6.80 -9.85
C PRO A 79 6.08 -5.46 -10.54
N ALA A 80 5.16 -5.13 -11.46
CA ALA A 80 5.16 -3.87 -12.19
C ALA A 80 5.14 -2.65 -11.26
N TYR A 81 4.35 -2.66 -10.18
CA TYR A 81 4.30 -1.54 -9.23
C TYR A 81 5.55 -1.45 -8.36
N VAL A 82 6.12 -2.58 -7.95
CA VAL A 82 7.36 -2.59 -7.17
C VAL A 82 8.50 -2.01 -8.01
N VAL A 83 8.65 -2.46 -9.27
CA VAL A 83 9.70 -1.92 -10.15
C VAL A 83 9.42 -0.50 -10.61
N TYR A 84 8.14 -0.10 -10.72
CA TYR A 84 7.75 1.29 -10.96
C TYR A 84 8.34 2.22 -9.89
N TYR A 85 8.21 1.85 -8.61
CA TYR A 85 8.79 2.62 -7.51
C TYR A 85 10.32 2.53 -7.47
N LEU A 86 10.88 1.35 -7.72
CA LEU A 86 12.30 1.07 -7.52
C LEU A 86 13.19 1.23 -8.76
N VAL A 87 12.66 1.71 -9.90
CA VAL A 87 13.41 1.78 -11.17
C VAL A 87 14.75 2.51 -11.04
N ARG A 88 14.85 3.49 -10.13
CA ARG A 88 16.07 4.29 -9.90
C ARG A 88 17.10 3.64 -8.99
N SER A 89 16.67 2.85 -8.00
CA SER A 89 17.57 2.18 -7.04
C SER A 89 17.87 0.73 -7.42
N ALA A 90 16.99 0.09 -8.18
CA ALA A 90 17.11 -1.31 -8.60
C ALA A 90 16.68 -1.52 -10.07
N PRO A 91 17.34 -0.83 -11.03
CA PRO A 91 16.96 -0.84 -12.45
C PRO A 91 16.97 -2.24 -13.08
N GLN A 92 17.82 -3.15 -12.59
CA GLN A 92 17.88 -4.53 -13.07
C GLN A 92 16.55 -5.28 -12.93
N HIS A 93 15.73 -4.95 -11.93
CA HIS A 93 14.41 -5.56 -11.78
C HIS A 93 13.42 -5.02 -12.80
N ALA A 94 13.43 -3.71 -13.03
CA ALA A 94 12.60 -3.08 -14.05
C ALA A 94 12.91 -3.64 -15.46
N LEU A 95 14.20 -3.78 -15.79
CA LEU A 95 14.62 -4.36 -17.08
C LEU A 95 14.17 -5.82 -17.23
N ARG A 96 14.18 -6.62 -16.16
CA ARG A 96 13.69 -8.01 -16.22
C ARG A 96 12.18 -8.07 -16.46
N VAL A 97 11.40 -7.27 -15.73
CA VAL A 97 9.94 -7.25 -15.83
C VAL A 97 9.49 -6.71 -17.20
N HIS A 98 10.21 -5.75 -17.77
CA HIS A 98 9.81 -5.08 -19.02
C HIS A 98 10.55 -5.59 -20.27
N GLY A 99 11.16 -6.78 -20.23
CA GLY A 99 11.75 -7.42 -21.41
C GLY A 99 13.00 -6.71 -21.96
N GLY A 100 13.84 -6.18 -21.08
CA GLY A 100 15.16 -5.61 -21.41
C GLY A 100 15.18 -4.10 -21.67
N LYS A 101 14.05 -3.40 -21.50
CA LYS A 101 13.94 -1.94 -21.65
C LYS A 101 13.18 -1.32 -20.49
N PHE A 102 13.33 -0.01 -20.27
CA PHE A 102 12.48 0.70 -19.33
C PHE A 102 11.05 0.90 -19.90
N ASP A 103 10.10 1.19 -19.03
CA ASP A 103 8.72 1.47 -19.45
C ASP A 103 8.63 2.81 -20.20
N HIS A 104 7.48 3.06 -20.84
CA HIS A 104 7.19 4.33 -21.47
C HIS A 104 7.27 5.48 -20.46
N ALA A 105 7.93 6.58 -20.83
CA ALA A 105 8.19 7.71 -19.92
C ALA A 105 6.90 8.26 -19.28
N ASP A 106 5.82 8.40 -20.04
CA ASP A 106 4.52 8.86 -19.50
C ASP A 106 3.86 7.93 -18.49
N ARG A 107 4.31 6.67 -18.39
CA ARG A 107 3.84 5.70 -17.40
C ARG A 107 4.85 5.49 -16.27
N ALA A 108 6.02 6.13 -16.32
CA ALA A 108 7.04 5.95 -15.31
C ALA A 108 6.74 6.75 -14.03
N PHE A 109 7.45 6.41 -12.96
CA PHE A 109 7.32 7.10 -11.68
C PHE A 109 7.98 8.47 -11.74
N ALA A 110 7.21 9.51 -12.06
CA ALA A 110 7.71 10.87 -12.26
C ALA A 110 7.53 11.77 -11.03
N SER A 111 6.38 11.68 -10.33
CA SER A 111 6.06 12.57 -9.21
C SER A 111 5.20 11.87 -8.17
N ILE A 112 5.40 12.18 -6.87
CA ILE A 112 4.57 11.60 -5.80
C ILE A 112 3.09 11.98 -5.98
N LYS A 113 2.84 13.27 -6.25
CA LYS A 113 1.49 13.81 -6.46
C LYS A 113 0.80 13.16 -7.66
N GLY A 114 1.45 13.13 -8.83
CA GLY A 114 0.87 12.53 -10.02
C GLY A 114 0.58 11.04 -9.84
N THR A 115 1.48 10.33 -9.16
CA THR A 115 1.29 8.92 -8.79
C THR A 115 0.10 8.70 -7.85
N TRP A 116 -0.18 9.61 -6.93
CA TRP A 116 -1.37 9.60 -6.07
C TRP A 116 -2.64 9.90 -6.85
N GLU A 117 -2.64 10.94 -7.70
CA GLU A 117 -3.79 11.31 -8.54
C GLU A 117 -4.17 10.19 -9.52
N MET A 118 -3.19 9.51 -10.10
CA MET A 118 -3.41 8.34 -10.95
C MET A 118 -4.10 7.21 -10.17
N CYS A 119 -3.68 6.94 -8.93
CA CYS A 119 -4.35 5.98 -8.06
C CYS A 119 -5.80 6.35 -7.72
N LEU A 120 -6.23 7.59 -7.91
CA LEU A 120 -7.61 8.01 -7.64
C LEU A 120 -8.47 8.02 -8.89
N THR A 121 -7.87 8.23 -10.06
CA THR A 121 -8.61 8.51 -11.30
C THR A 121 -8.57 7.38 -12.31
N ASN A 122 -7.43 6.69 -12.46
CA ASN A 122 -7.30 5.57 -13.37
C ASN A 122 -8.01 4.33 -12.80
N SER A 123 -8.83 3.67 -13.62
CA SER A 123 -9.62 2.49 -13.22
C SER A 123 -8.78 1.23 -13.00
N ALA A 124 -7.59 1.16 -13.60
CA ALA A 124 -6.66 0.05 -13.46
C ALA A 124 -5.57 0.31 -12.40
N ASP A 125 -5.42 1.55 -11.92
CA ASP A 125 -4.38 1.92 -10.96
C ASP A 125 -4.96 1.94 -9.53
N VAL A 126 -4.69 0.87 -8.79
CA VAL A 126 -5.12 0.71 -7.39
C VAL A 126 -3.94 0.42 -6.46
N LYS A 127 -2.74 0.81 -6.86
CA LYS A 127 -1.49 0.44 -6.16
C LYS A 127 -1.38 1.06 -4.76
N GLU A 128 -1.02 0.23 -3.81
CA GLU A 128 -0.58 0.63 -2.48
C GLU A 128 0.93 0.88 -2.46
N LEU A 129 1.47 1.37 -1.34
CA LEU A 129 2.88 1.69 -1.20
C LEU A 129 3.73 0.47 -0.84
N ILE A 130 5.05 0.66 -0.95
CA ILE A 130 6.09 -0.27 -0.51
C ILE A 130 6.81 0.27 0.76
N PRO A 131 7.51 -0.57 1.54
CA PRO A 131 8.16 -0.15 2.79
C PRO A 131 9.16 0.99 2.63
N GLU A 132 9.78 1.15 1.46
CA GLU A 132 10.80 2.15 1.15
C GLU A 132 10.32 3.58 1.41
N PHE A 133 9.03 3.85 1.22
CA PHE A 133 8.41 5.14 1.53
C PHE A 133 8.52 5.51 3.02
N PHE A 134 8.71 4.53 3.90
CA PHE A 134 8.76 4.70 5.35
C PHE A 134 10.08 4.27 5.98
N GLN A 135 10.85 3.40 5.33
CA GLN A 135 12.02 2.73 5.92
C GLN A 135 13.35 3.09 5.24
N SER A 136 13.33 3.75 4.08
CA SER A 136 14.55 4.17 3.37
C SER A 136 15.01 5.59 3.76
N GLN A 137 16.09 6.06 3.12
CA GLN A 137 16.53 7.46 3.18
C GLN A 137 16.02 8.27 1.97
N GLY A 138 15.08 7.73 1.19
CA GLY A 138 14.55 8.34 -0.04
C GLY A 138 15.45 8.17 -1.26
N ASP A 139 16.44 7.30 -1.19
CA ASP A 139 17.39 7.00 -2.25
C ASP A 139 16.73 6.41 -3.51
N PHE A 140 15.62 5.68 -3.37
CA PHE A 140 14.82 5.18 -4.50
C PHE A 140 14.14 6.30 -5.31
N LEU A 141 14.11 7.54 -4.80
CA LEU A 141 13.54 8.71 -5.48
C LEU A 141 14.59 9.46 -6.32
N LEU A 142 15.88 9.09 -6.21
CA LEU A 142 16.99 9.77 -6.86
C LEU A 142 17.57 8.93 -7.99
N ASN A 143 17.68 9.50 -9.19
CA ASN A 143 18.33 8.86 -10.33
C ASN A 143 19.85 9.01 -10.25
N ARG A 144 20.47 8.39 -9.24
CA ARG A 144 21.93 8.51 -8.99
C ARG A 144 22.81 7.90 -10.08
N LEU A 145 22.25 7.00 -10.88
CA LEU A 145 22.94 6.33 -11.97
C LEU A 145 22.76 7.06 -13.32
N ASP A 146 22.08 8.21 -13.33
CA ASP A 146 21.68 8.96 -14.55
C ASP A 146 21.11 8.03 -15.64
N LEU A 147 20.19 7.15 -15.21
CA LEU A 147 19.49 6.24 -16.10
C LEU A 147 18.71 7.04 -17.15
N ASP A 148 18.75 6.59 -18.40
CA ASP A 148 17.87 7.11 -19.45
C ASP A 148 16.47 6.51 -19.30
N LEU A 149 15.62 7.19 -18.55
CA LEU A 149 14.23 6.82 -18.32
C LEU A 149 13.29 7.40 -19.40
N GLY A 150 13.84 8.13 -20.39
CA GLY A 150 13.09 8.77 -21.46
C GLY A 150 12.55 10.16 -21.13
N VAL A 151 11.78 10.68 -22.08
CA VAL A 151 11.18 12.02 -22.04
C VAL A 151 9.67 11.87 -22.17
N ARG A 152 8.93 12.54 -21.29
CA ARG A 152 7.47 12.54 -21.27
C ARG A 152 6.91 13.37 -22.42
N HIS A 153 5.63 13.22 -22.72
CA HIS A 153 4.96 13.96 -23.79
C HIS A 153 4.99 15.49 -23.60
N ASP A 154 5.09 15.96 -22.36
CA ASP A 154 5.23 17.37 -21.99
C ASP A 154 6.66 17.92 -22.21
N GLY A 155 7.59 17.06 -22.69
CA GLY A 155 8.98 17.40 -22.94
C GLY A 155 9.88 17.28 -21.71
N GLU A 156 9.34 16.88 -20.56
CA GLU A 156 10.14 16.71 -19.35
C GLU A 156 10.95 15.41 -19.40
N ARG A 157 12.29 15.52 -19.29
CA ARG A 157 13.17 14.36 -19.12
C ARG A 157 12.98 13.78 -17.73
N LEU A 158 12.74 12.49 -17.65
CA LEU A 158 12.65 11.80 -16.36
C LEU A 158 14.02 11.71 -15.70
N HIS A 159 14.12 12.26 -14.49
CA HIS A 159 15.29 12.15 -13.63
C HIS A 159 14.86 11.81 -12.21
N ASP A 160 15.05 12.69 -11.23
CA ASP A 160 14.60 12.48 -9.85
C ASP A 160 13.07 12.55 -9.78
N VAL A 161 12.49 11.86 -8.81
CA VAL A 161 11.05 11.93 -8.58
C VAL A 161 10.71 13.30 -8.00
N GLN A 162 9.73 13.99 -8.60
CA GLN A 162 9.23 15.25 -8.07
C GLN A 162 8.54 15.03 -6.73
N LEU A 163 8.98 15.77 -5.73
CA LEU A 163 8.48 15.72 -4.36
C LEU A 163 7.34 16.72 -4.15
N PRO A 164 6.45 16.49 -3.17
CA PRO A 164 5.47 17.49 -2.77
C PRO A 164 6.16 18.73 -2.18
N PRO A 165 5.54 19.93 -2.24
CA PRO A 165 6.15 21.18 -1.77
C PRO A 165 6.64 21.13 -0.32
N TRP A 166 5.90 20.45 0.55
CA TRP A 166 6.27 20.26 1.95
C TRP A 166 7.52 19.40 2.17
N ALA A 167 8.10 18.75 1.16
CA ALA A 167 9.30 17.93 1.31
C ALA A 167 10.53 18.59 0.67
N SER A 168 11.46 19.03 1.52
CA SER A 168 12.71 19.70 1.07
C SER A 168 13.73 18.75 0.42
N SER A 169 13.61 17.44 0.67
CA SER A 169 14.50 16.42 0.12
C SER A 169 13.85 15.03 0.21
N PRO A 170 14.35 14.02 -0.51
CA PRO A 170 13.84 12.64 -0.40
C PRO A 170 13.92 12.06 1.01
N LYS A 171 14.97 12.46 1.75
CA LYS A 171 15.14 12.09 3.17
C LYS A 171 14.09 12.76 4.05
N ASP A 172 13.79 14.03 3.80
CA ASP A 172 12.73 14.76 4.50
C ASP A 172 11.35 14.15 4.20
N PHE A 173 11.10 13.80 2.93
CA PHE A 173 9.89 13.13 2.48
C PHE A 173 9.65 11.81 3.23
N THR A 174 10.63 10.90 3.22
CA THR A 174 10.51 9.60 3.90
C THR A 174 10.42 9.73 5.42
N ARG A 175 11.11 10.71 6.01
CA ARG A 175 10.98 11.05 7.43
C ARG A 175 9.56 11.50 7.79
N LYS A 176 8.95 12.38 7.00
CA LYS A 176 7.57 12.86 7.19
C LYS A 176 6.54 11.76 6.96
N ASN A 177 6.73 10.90 5.96
CA ASN A 177 5.91 9.69 5.78
C ASN A 177 5.95 8.78 7.01
N ARG A 178 7.13 8.55 7.58
CA ARG A 178 7.27 7.78 8.83
C ARG A 178 6.55 8.46 10.01
N GLN A 179 6.66 9.79 10.13
CA GLN A 179 5.95 10.54 11.16
C GLN A 179 4.42 10.43 10.99
N ALA A 180 3.92 10.51 9.76
CA ALA A 180 2.51 10.32 9.46
C ALA A 180 2.04 8.89 9.78
N LEU A 181 2.81 7.86 9.40
CA LEU A 181 2.48 6.46 9.70
C LEU A 181 2.43 6.17 11.21
N GLU A 182 3.31 6.80 11.99
CA GLU A 182 3.34 6.68 13.46
C GLU A 182 2.46 7.71 14.18
N SER A 183 1.66 8.48 13.45
CA SER A 183 0.78 9.51 14.03
C SER A 183 -0.33 8.88 14.89
N LYS A 184 -0.95 9.71 15.73
CA LYS A 184 -2.13 9.31 16.52
C LYS A 184 -3.27 8.89 15.59
N TYR A 185 -3.53 9.66 14.53
CA TYR A 185 -4.58 9.35 13.56
C TYR A 185 -4.38 7.94 12.97
N VAL A 186 -3.20 7.64 12.43
CA VAL A 186 -2.96 6.33 11.82
C VAL A 186 -3.01 5.22 12.85
N SER A 187 -2.42 5.43 14.04
CA SER A 187 -2.50 4.45 15.13
C SER A 187 -3.93 4.07 15.48
N GLU A 188 -4.85 5.03 15.46
CA GLU A 188 -6.26 4.80 15.76
C GLU A 188 -7.05 4.13 14.64
N HIS A 189 -6.59 4.19 13.39
CA HIS A 189 -7.35 3.75 12.20
C HIS A 189 -6.70 2.61 11.40
N LEU A 190 -5.40 2.33 11.57
CA LEU A 190 -4.64 1.36 10.77
C LEU A 190 -5.22 -0.07 10.80
N HIS A 191 -5.88 -0.45 11.90
CA HIS A 191 -6.57 -1.72 12.03
C HIS A 191 -7.64 -1.95 10.95
N HIS A 192 -8.28 -0.89 10.43
CA HIS A 192 -9.22 -1.01 9.31
C HIS A 192 -8.53 -1.33 7.98
N TRP A 193 -7.36 -0.74 7.71
CA TRP A 193 -6.59 -1.08 6.52
C TRP A 193 -6.05 -2.52 6.63
N ILE A 194 -5.62 -2.90 7.82
CA ILE A 194 -5.21 -4.28 8.13
C ILE A 194 -6.37 -5.26 7.84
N ASP A 195 -7.61 -4.92 8.18
CA ASP A 195 -8.80 -5.73 7.85
C ASP A 195 -8.99 -5.95 6.35
N LEU A 196 -8.70 -4.94 5.52
CA LEU A 196 -8.79 -5.02 4.05
C LEU A 196 -7.72 -5.93 3.46
N ILE A 197 -6.48 -5.80 3.94
CA ILE A 197 -5.31 -6.43 3.29
C ILE A 197 -5.03 -7.84 3.82
N PHE A 198 -5.13 -8.04 5.13
CA PHE A 198 -4.77 -9.29 5.80
C PHE A 198 -5.95 -9.95 6.54
N GLY A 199 -7.12 -9.32 6.52
CA GLY A 199 -8.17 -9.60 7.49
C GLY A 199 -9.50 -10.05 6.93
N PHE A 200 -10.52 -9.92 7.77
CA PHE A 200 -11.85 -10.44 7.48
C PHE A 200 -12.57 -9.73 6.32
N LYS A 201 -12.09 -8.56 5.88
CA LYS A 201 -12.58 -7.82 4.71
C LYS A 201 -11.81 -8.12 3.42
N GLN A 202 -10.87 -9.08 3.44
CA GLN A 202 -10.11 -9.47 2.27
C GLN A 202 -10.95 -10.30 1.27
N GLN A 203 -11.92 -11.07 1.77
CA GLN A 203 -12.71 -12.02 0.97
C GLN A 203 -14.20 -12.06 1.39
N GLY A 204 -15.02 -12.72 0.58
CA GLY A 204 -16.43 -12.98 0.88
C GLY A 204 -17.30 -11.72 0.90
N GLU A 205 -18.37 -11.76 1.69
CA GLU A 205 -19.36 -10.67 1.71
C GLU A 205 -18.79 -9.37 2.32
N ASN A 206 -17.90 -9.49 3.31
CA ASN A 206 -17.23 -8.33 3.90
C ASN A 206 -16.35 -7.58 2.89
N ALA A 207 -15.72 -8.32 1.96
CA ALA A 207 -14.96 -7.71 0.86
C ALA A 207 -15.89 -6.96 -0.09
N LYS A 208 -17.04 -7.55 -0.48
CA LYS A 208 -18.02 -6.86 -1.33
C LYS A 208 -18.55 -5.58 -0.68
N MET A 209 -18.94 -5.66 0.60
CA MET A 209 -19.41 -4.52 1.38
C MET A 209 -18.36 -3.41 1.54
N SER A 210 -17.08 -3.77 1.50
CA SER A 210 -15.95 -2.83 1.61
C SER A 210 -15.35 -2.45 0.26
N PHE A 211 -15.99 -2.85 -0.86
CA PHE A 211 -15.51 -2.66 -2.22
C PHE A 211 -14.10 -3.22 -2.47
N ASN A 212 -13.73 -4.33 -1.85
CA ASN A 212 -12.37 -4.88 -1.81
C ASN A 212 -12.24 -6.22 -2.56
N VAL A 213 -12.82 -6.31 -3.76
CA VAL A 213 -12.90 -7.56 -4.54
C VAL A 213 -11.98 -7.50 -5.76
N PHE A 214 -10.97 -8.35 -5.79
CA PHE A 214 -9.97 -8.43 -6.86
C PHE A 214 -10.28 -9.56 -7.85
N HIS A 215 -9.49 -9.63 -8.92
CA HIS A 215 -9.59 -10.71 -9.90
C HIS A 215 -9.47 -12.09 -9.21
N PRO A 216 -10.29 -13.10 -9.58
CA PRO A 216 -10.32 -14.40 -8.91
C PRO A 216 -8.95 -15.08 -8.83
N LEU A 217 -8.17 -15.02 -9.92
CA LEU A 217 -6.83 -15.61 -9.98
C LEU A 217 -5.81 -14.95 -9.03
N SER A 218 -6.12 -13.80 -8.43
CA SER A 218 -5.27 -13.21 -7.41
C SER A 218 -5.41 -13.89 -6.04
N TYR A 219 -6.45 -14.70 -5.80
CA TYR A 219 -6.67 -15.36 -4.52
C TYR A 219 -6.03 -16.75 -4.48
N GLU A 220 -5.35 -17.06 -3.37
CA GLU A 220 -4.78 -18.39 -3.12
C GLU A 220 -5.87 -19.46 -3.21
N GLY A 221 -5.59 -20.55 -3.93
CA GLY A 221 -6.51 -21.68 -4.08
C GLY A 221 -7.69 -21.43 -5.04
N ALA A 222 -7.76 -20.29 -5.73
CA ALA A 222 -8.82 -20.02 -6.70
C ALA A 222 -8.81 -20.96 -7.91
N ILE A 223 -7.65 -21.51 -8.26
CA ILE A 223 -7.49 -22.49 -9.32
C ILE A 223 -6.46 -23.54 -8.90
N ASN A 224 -6.73 -24.81 -9.23
CA ASN A 224 -5.74 -25.87 -9.16
C ASN A 224 -5.10 -26.02 -10.54
N LEU A 225 -3.85 -25.59 -10.67
CA LEU A 225 -3.12 -25.61 -11.95
C LEU A 225 -2.87 -27.02 -12.49
N ASP A 226 -2.96 -28.05 -11.65
CA ASP A 226 -2.79 -29.45 -12.06
C ASP A 226 -4.06 -30.01 -12.72
N ASP A 227 -5.22 -29.37 -12.52
CA ASP A 227 -6.47 -29.74 -13.19
C ASP A 227 -6.55 -29.16 -14.61
N ILE A 228 -5.69 -28.19 -14.95
CA ILE A 228 -5.63 -27.57 -16.28
C ILE A 228 -4.86 -28.48 -17.25
N ARG A 229 -5.59 -29.10 -18.17
CA ARG A 229 -5.01 -30.04 -19.15
C ARG A 229 -4.37 -29.37 -20.36
N VAL A 230 -4.79 -28.15 -20.67
CA VAL A 230 -4.31 -27.40 -21.83
C VAL A 230 -3.12 -26.54 -21.40
N GLU A 231 -1.94 -26.86 -21.91
CA GLU A 231 -0.70 -26.19 -21.48
C GLU A 231 -0.73 -24.67 -21.69
N SER A 232 -1.30 -24.19 -22.81
CA SER A 232 -1.43 -22.75 -23.07
C SER A 232 -2.33 -22.04 -22.05
N GLU A 233 -3.39 -22.71 -21.57
CA GLU A 233 -4.27 -22.15 -20.53
C GLU A 233 -3.56 -22.13 -19.17
N ARG A 234 -2.76 -23.16 -18.89
CA ARG A 234 -1.95 -23.24 -17.67
C ARG A 234 -0.91 -22.13 -17.63
N ILE A 235 -0.20 -21.90 -18.75
CA ILE A 235 0.77 -20.80 -18.89
C ILE A 235 0.07 -19.45 -18.73
N ALA A 236 -1.08 -19.23 -19.37
CA ALA A 236 -1.82 -17.98 -19.24
C ALA A 236 -2.28 -17.70 -17.80
N CYS A 237 -2.72 -18.74 -17.07
CA CYS A 237 -3.07 -18.60 -15.66
C CYS A 237 -1.84 -18.26 -14.80
N LEU A 238 -0.71 -18.91 -15.04
CA LEU A 238 0.55 -18.65 -14.34
C LEU A 238 1.02 -17.21 -14.56
N GLU A 239 0.98 -16.72 -15.81
CA GLU A 239 1.32 -15.33 -16.14
C GLU A 239 0.35 -14.36 -15.46
N GLN A 240 -0.95 -14.66 -15.44
CA GLN A 240 -1.92 -13.82 -14.73
C GLN A 240 -1.60 -13.74 -13.21
N ILE A 241 -1.25 -14.87 -12.59
CA ILE A 241 -0.91 -14.96 -11.17
C ILE A 241 0.42 -14.25 -10.86
N SER A 242 1.43 -14.39 -11.72
CA SER A 242 2.75 -13.79 -11.49
C SER A 242 2.75 -12.29 -11.73
N GLU A 243 2.10 -11.81 -12.79
CA GLU A 243 2.22 -10.42 -13.24
C GLU A 243 1.17 -9.48 -12.66
N PHE A 244 -0.06 -9.96 -12.44
CA PHE A 244 -1.19 -9.10 -12.02
C PHE A 244 -1.49 -9.14 -10.52
N GLY A 245 -0.60 -9.80 -9.78
CA GLY A 245 -0.49 -9.75 -8.32
C GLY A 245 -1.34 -10.78 -7.59
N GLN A 246 -0.83 -11.12 -6.41
CA GLN A 246 -1.35 -12.16 -5.54
C GLN A 246 -1.84 -11.50 -4.26
N ILE A 247 -2.99 -11.93 -3.73
CA ILE A 247 -3.54 -11.48 -2.45
C ILE A 247 -2.70 -12.09 -1.32
N PRO A 248 -2.27 -11.33 -0.28
CA PRO A 248 -1.55 -11.92 0.85
C PRO A 248 -2.41 -12.96 1.55
N LYS A 249 -1.80 -13.94 2.20
CA LYS A 249 -2.54 -14.89 3.04
C LYS A 249 -3.42 -14.18 4.07
N GLN A 250 -4.68 -14.58 4.18
CA GLN A 250 -5.59 -14.07 5.21
C GLN A 250 -5.10 -14.54 6.59
N LEU A 251 -4.83 -13.59 7.48
CA LEU A 251 -4.29 -13.86 8.81
C LEU A 251 -5.36 -13.96 9.89
N PHE A 252 -6.52 -13.32 9.69
CA PHE A 252 -7.60 -13.29 10.67
C PHE A 252 -8.98 -13.19 10.01
N ALA A 253 -9.95 -13.87 10.62
CA ALA A 253 -11.35 -13.93 10.17
C ALA A 253 -12.29 -13.03 10.98
N SER A 254 -11.79 -12.36 12.02
CA SER A 254 -12.51 -11.39 12.85
C SER A 254 -11.89 -10.00 12.72
N PRO A 255 -12.60 -8.91 13.08
CA PRO A 255 -12.04 -7.56 13.06
C PRO A 255 -10.72 -7.45 13.83
N HIS A 256 -9.72 -6.82 13.22
CA HIS A 256 -8.43 -6.58 13.86
C HIS A 256 -8.61 -5.61 15.04
N PRO A 257 -7.99 -5.88 16.21
CA PRO A 257 -8.11 -4.99 17.35
C PRO A 257 -7.57 -3.60 17.03
N LYS A 258 -8.32 -2.55 17.40
CA LYS A 258 -7.84 -1.16 17.40
C LYS A 258 -6.64 -1.05 18.33
N ARG A 259 -5.56 -0.39 17.89
CA ARG A 259 -4.41 -0.09 18.74
C ARG A 259 -4.90 0.77 19.90
N ARG A 260 -4.83 0.25 21.11
CA ARG A 260 -5.03 1.07 22.31
C ARG A 260 -3.84 2.02 22.39
N GLY A 261 -4.11 3.31 22.63
CA GLY A 261 -3.06 4.31 22.85
C GLY A 261 -2.11 3.86 23.97
N PRO A 262 -0.96 4.54 24.17
CA PRO A 262 -0.07 4.17 25.26
C PRO A 262 -0.91 4.11 26.54
N MET A 263 -0.99 2.92 27.14
CA MET A 263 -1.53 2.77 28.49
C MET A 263 -0.64 3.68 29.33
N LEU A 264 -1.16 4.86 29.72
CA LEU A 264 -0.65 5.54 30.89
C LEU A 264 -0.75 4.49 31.99
N ARG A 265 0.38 3.86 32.31
CA ARG A 265 0.49 3.13 33.57
C ARG A 265 0.31 4.22 34.61
N SER A 266 -0.93 4.42 35.07
CA SER A 266 -1.19 5.11 36.31
C SER A 266 -0.51 4.27 37.39
N ILE A 267 0.76 4.57 37.63
CA ILE A 267 1.39 4.18 38.88
C ILE A 267 0.63 5.03 39.90
N PRO A 268 -0.18 4.44 40.80
CA PRO A 268 -0.75 5.22 41.87
C PRO A 268 0.43 5.73 42.69
N TRP A 269 0.59 7.06 42.68
CA TRP A 269 1.49 7.75 43.59
C TRP A 269 1.06 7.34 45.01
N ARG A 270 1.85 6.53 45.69
CA ARG A 270 1.72 6.37 47.13
C ARG A 270 2.27 7.66 47.75
N SER A 271 1.41 8.45 48.37
CA SER A 271 1.85 9.55 49.21
C SER A 271 2.58 8.97 50.43
N ASP A 272 3.68 9.60 50.84
CA ASP A 272 4.48 9.25 52.03
C ASP A 272 3.74 9.47 53.37
N SER A 273 2.40 9.47 53.37
CA SER A 273 1.57 9.62 54.57
C SER A 273 1.26 8.30 55.28
N ASP A 274 1.62 7.15 54.71
CA ASP A 274 1.29 5.83 55.27
C ASP A 274 2.43 5.18 56.09
N GLN A 275 3.53 5.90 56.39
CA GLN A 275 4.65 5.37 57.20
C GLN A 275 4.66 5.79 58.68
N GLU A 276 3.69 6.55 59.19
CA GLU A 276 3.70 7.02 60.59
C GLU A 276 2.70 6.33 61.55
N SER A 277 2.03 5.25 61.15
CA SER A 277 1.06 4.57 62.05
C SER A 277 1.52 3.23 62.66
N GLU A 278 2.72 2.74 62.36
CA GLU A 278 3.20 1.44 62.87
C GLU A 278 4.26 1.50 63.99
N ASN A 279 4.57 2.69 64.52
CA ASN A 279 5.55 2.85 65.61
C ASN A 279 4.94 3.31 66.95
N SER A 280 3.68 2.96 67.22
CA SER A 280 2.98 3.38 68.44
C SER A 280 2.07 2.30 69.03
N ARG A 281 2.54 1.06 69.20
CA ARG A 281 1.94 0.09 70.14
C ARG A 281 3.01 -0.82 70.76
N THR A 282 3.53 -0.37 71.91
CA THR A 282 3.82 -1.23 73.07
C THR A 282 2.56 -1.95 73.55
#